data_AF-A0A6M0D4C2-F1
#
_entry.id   AF-A0A6M0D4C2-F1
#
_cell.length_a   1.000
_cell.length_b   1.000
_cell.length_c   1.000
_cell.angle_alpha   90.00
_cell.angle_beta   90.00
_cell.angle_gamma   90.00
#
_symmetry.space_group_name_H-M   'P 1'
#
loop_
_entity.id
_entity.type
_entity.pdbx_description
1 polymer ?
#
loop_
_entity_poly.entity_id
_entity_poly.type
_entity_poly.pdbx_seq_one_letter_code
_entity_poly.pdbx_strand_id
1 'polypeptide(L)'
;MTVFGRVPAGQALTRSGAQPGDLLCVGGELGNAAGALALVLGERHAEPALAEPLLAHYWSPSPQLALGQALRGKASAALDISDGLLADCGHIATASGVRLRSSSSGCR
;
A
#
# COMPACT_ATOMS: atom_id res chain seq x y z
N MET A 1 -19.54 2.46 4.51
CA MET A 1 -18.99 2.36 5.88
C MET A 1 -18.43 3.72 6.26
N THR A 2 -18.57 4.15 7.52
CA THR A 2 -17.95 5.38 8.03
C THR A 2 -17.05 5.02 9.20
N VAL A 3 -15.83 5.57 9.23
CA VAL A 3 -14.82 5.26 10.26
C VAL A 3 -14.35 6.57 10.89
N PHE A 4 -14.15 6.55 12.21
CA PHE A 4 -13.61 7.68 12.97
C PHE A 4 -12.26 7.30 13.58
N GLY A 5 -11.32 8.24 13.56
CA GLY A 5 -10.00 8.10 14.17
C GLY A 5 -9.55 9.42 14.79
N ARG A 6 -8.46 9.37 15.57
CA ARG A 6 -7.84 10.55 16.17
C ARG A 6 -6.34 10.57 15.88
N VAL A 7 -5.82 11.76 15.65
CA VAL A 7 -4.39 12.03 15.46
C VAL A 7 -4.01 13.26 16.28
N PRO A 8 -2.81 13.34 16.85
CA PRO A 8 -2.31 14.58 17.42
C PRO A 8 -2.29 15.70 16.36
N ALA A 9 -2.51 16.94 16.80
CA ALA A 9 -2.52 18.10 15.90
C ALA A 9 -1.20 18.17 15.09
N GLY A 10 -1.32 18.38 13.77
CA GLY A 10 -0.17 18.48 12.86
C GLY A 10 0.56 17.17 12.56
N GLN A 11 0.12 16.02 13.09
CA GLN A 11 0.77 14.72 12.86
C GLN A 11 0.00 13.80 11.91
N ALA A 12 -0.99 14.33 11.18
CA ALA A 12 -1.66 13.59 10.14
C ALA A 12 -0.69 13.31 8.99
N LEU A 13 -0.60 12.04 8.59
CA LEU A 13 0.08 11.69 7.35
C LEU A 13 -0.85 12.05 6.19
N THR A 14 -0.34 12.80 5.22
CA THR A 14 -1.07 13.27 4.05
C THR A 14 -0.46 12.71 2.77
N ARG A 15 -1.20 12.80 1.66
CA ARG A 15 -0.70 12.45 0.32
C ARG A 15 0.31 13.46 -0.22
N SER A 16 0.24 14.71 0.26
CA SER A 16 1.17 15.78 -0.06
C SER A 16 2.34 15.80 0.92
N GLY A 17 3.47 16.33 0.45
CA GLY A 17 4.66 16.59 1.26
C GLY A 17 5.91 15.84 0.81
N ALA A 18 5.79 14.91 -0.15
CA ALA A 18 6.93 14.22 -0.73
C ALA A 18 7.87 15.19 -1.46
N GLN A 19 9.18 14.94 -1.38
CA GLN A 19 10.22 15.80 -1.92
C GLN A 19 11.20 15.03 -2.80
N PRO A 20 11.86 15.69 -3.77
CA PRO A 20 12.99 15.09 -4.46
C PRO A 20 14.08 14.64 -3.48
N GLY A 21 14.49 13.39 -3.57
CA GLY A 21 15.45 12.77 -2.64
C GLY A 21 14.82 11.84 -1.60
N ASP A 22 13.49 11.90 -1.42
CA ASP A 22 12.79 10.95 -0.56
C ASP A 22 12.87 9.52 -1.11
N LEU A 23 12.85 8.55 -0.18
CA LEU A 23 12.73 7.14 -0.50
C LEU A 23 11.27 6.76 -0.71
N LEU A 24 11.00 5.98 -1.76
CA LEU A 24 9.71 5.33 -1.96
C LEU A 24 9.72 3.96 -1.27
N CYS A 25 8.89 3.79 -0.26
CA CYS A 25 8.79 2.57 0.54
C CYS A 25 7.38 1.98 0.46
N VAL A 26 7.28 0.66 0.54
CA VAL A 26 6.00 -0.06 0.62
C VAL A 26 6.04 -0.94 1.87
N GLY A 27 4.95 -0.94 2.63
CA GLY A 27 4.78 -1.85 3.76
C GLY A 27 4.20 -3.18 3.31
N GLY A 28 4.83 -4.29 3.69
CA GLY A 28 4.35 -5.64 3.36
C GLY A 28 4.54 -6.04 1.89
N GLU A 29 3.87 -7.12 1.51
CA GLU A 29 3.93 -7.70 0.17
C GLU A 29 2.90 -7.06 -0.77
N LEU A 30 3.23 -7.00 -2.07
CA LEU A 30 2.34 -6.51 -3.11
C LEU A 30 1.81 -7.65 -3.97
N GLY A 31 0.58 -7.51 -4.45
CA GLY A 31 0.00 -8.38 -5.48
C GLY A 31 -0.74 -9.61 -4.95
N ASN A 32 -0.72 -9.90 -3.65
CA ASN A 32 -1.41 -11.07 -3.09
C ASN A 32 -2.92 -11.07 -3.39
N ALA A 33 -3.61 -9.96 -3.15
CA ALA A 33 -5.04 -9.84 -3.46
C ALA A 33 -5.31 -9.95 -4.97
N ALA A 34 -4.52 -9.30 -5.82
CA ALA A 34 -4.67 -9.40 -7.27
C ALA A 34 -4.42 -10.84 -7.77
N GLY A 35 -3.42 -11.53 -7.21
CA GLY A 35 -3.11 -12.93 -7.51
C GLY A 35 -4.22 -13.90 -7.06
N ALA A 36 -4.98 -13.56 -6.02
CA ALA A 36 -6.12 -14.33 -5.57
C ALA A 36 -7.34 -14.23 -6.49
N LEU A 37 -7.46 -13.14 -7.28
CA LEU A 37 -8.68 -12.84 -8.03
C LEU A 37 -9.10 -13.98 -8.97
N ALA A 38 -8.15 -14.54 -9.73
CA ALA A 38 -8.44 -15.68 -10.62
C ALA A 38 -8.88 -16.95 -9.85
N LEU A 39 -8.42 -17.13 -8.61
CA LEU A 39 -8.86 -18.22 -7.73
C LEU A 39 -10.30 -17.97 -7.25
N VAL A 40 -10.59 -16.73 -6.84
CA VAL A 40 -11.92 -16.30 -6.37
C VAL A 40 -12.97 -16.43 -7.48
N LEU A 41 -12.59 -16.12 -8.72
CA LEU A 41 -13.48 -16.24 -9.90
C LEU A 41 -13.60 -17.68 -10.42
N GLY A 42 -12.82 -18.64 -9.88
CA GLY A 42 -12.80 -20.03 -10.37
C GLY A 42 -12.11 -20.20 -11.74
N GLU A 43 -11.41 -19.17 -12.22
CA GLU A 43 -10.66 -19.18 -13.48
C GLU A 43 -9.34 -19.95 -13.38
N ARG A 44 -8.80 -20.06 -12.16
CA ARG A 44 -7.58 -20.80 -11.86
C ARG A 44 -7.73 -21.64 -10.60
N HIS A 45 -7.03 -22.77 -10.57
CA HIS A 45 -6.85 -23.59 -9.38
C HIS A 45 -5.37 -23.60 -8.99
N ALA A 46 -5.10 -23.66 -7.70
CA ALA A 46 -3.76 -23.78 -7.13
C ALA A 46 -3.81 -24.68 -5.90
N GLU A 47 -2.67 -25.30 -5.57
CA GLU A 47 -2.53 -26.08 -4.34
C GLU A 47 -2.88 -25.21 -3.10
N PRO A 48 -3.50 -25.78 -2.05
CA PRO A 48 -3.92 -25.02 -0.87
C PRO A 48 -2.81 -24.17 -0.26
N ALA A 49 -1.58 -24.70 -0.20
CA ALA A 49 -0.42 -23.98 0.33
C ALA A 49 -0.08 -22.68 -0.42
N LEU A 50 -0.44 -22.57 -1.70
CA LEU A 50 -0.27 -21.34 -2.50
C LEU A 50 -1.55 -20.49 -2.51
N ALA A 51 -2.72 -21.13 -2.47
CA ALA A 51 -4.00 -20.44 -2.55
C ALA A 51 -4.37 -19.73 -1.23
N GLU A 52 -4.16 -20.39 -0.09
CA GLU A 52 -4.61 -19.91 1.22
C GLU A 52 -4.04 -18.52 1.59
N PRO A 53 -2.72 -18.25 1.43
CA PRO A 53 -2.18 -16.92 1.77
C PRO A 53 -2.73 -15.79 0.88
N LEU A 54 -2.97 -16.08 -0.41
CA LEU A 54 -3.53 -15.13 -1.36
C LEU A 54 -5.00 -14.84 -1.03
N LEU A 55 -5.79 -15.89 -0.78
CA LEU A 55 -7.20 -15.77 -0.40
C LEU A 55 -7.37 -15.05 0.94
N ALA A 56 -6.51 -15.34 1.93
CA ALA A 56 -6.52 -14.63 3.22
C ALA A 56 -6.28 -13.13 3.02
N HIS A 57 -5.31 -12.73 2.18
CA HIS A 57 -5.08 -11.32 1.85
C HIS A 57 -6.23 -10.67 1.08
N TYR A 58 -6.92 -11.41 0.20
CA TYR A 58 -8.04 -10.90 -0.57
C TYR A 58 -9.28 -10.63 0.31
N TRP A 59 -9.63 -11.59 1.18
CA TRP A 59 -10.85 -11.50 1.98
C TRP A 59 -10.69 -10.68 3.27
N SER A 60 -9.51 -10.74 3.89
CA SER A 60 -9.27 -10.09 5.17
C SER A 60 -7.87 -9.46 5.22
N PRO A 61 -7.61 -8.44 4.39
CA PRO A 61 -6.33 -7.73 4.44
C PRO A 61 -6.14 -7.09 5.82
N SER A 62 -4.96 -7.30 6.43
CA SER A 62 -4.63 -6.71 7.72
C SER A 62 -4.22 -5.25 7.57
N PRO A 63 -4.94 -4.28 8.18
CA PRO A 63 -4.57 -2.87 8.10
C PRO A 63 -3.26 -2.59 8.87
N GLN A 64 -2.36 -1.82 8.27
CA GLN A 64 -1.02 -1.54 8.84
C GLN A 64 -1.04 -0.35 9.83
N LEU A 65 -1.92 -0.39 10.83
CA LEU A 65 -2.14 0.72 11.76
C LEU A 65 -0.89 1.09 12.57
N ALA A 66 -0.16 0.08 13.05
CA ALA A 66 1.07 0.28 13.82
C ALA A 66 2.17 0.95 12.97
N LEU A 67 2.29 0.58 11.70
CA LEU A 67 3.21 1.23 10.76
C LEU A 67 2.83 2.70 10.56
N GLY A 68 1.55 2.98 10.28
CA GLY A 68 1.06 4.35 10.11
C GLY A 68 1.32 5.23 11.34
N GLN A 69 1.20 4.67 12.55
CA GLN A 69 1.56 5.37 13.78
C GLN A 69 3.07 5.61 13.89
N ALA A 70 3.90 4.62 13.56
CA ALA A 70 5.35 4.70 13.65
C ALA A 70 5.99 5.67 12.63
N LEU A 71 5.29 5.96 11.53
CA LEU A 71 5.72 6.87 10.47
C LEU A 71 5.38 8.35 10.72
N ARG A 72 4.56 8.67 11.73
CA ARG A 72 4.23 10.07 12.07
C ARG A 72 5.50 10.86 12.38
N GLY A 73 5.65 12.01 11.74
CA GLY A 73 6.84 12.87 11.87
C GLY A 73 8.10 12.32 11.20
N LYS A 74 8.01 11.20 10.46
CA LYS A 74 9.12 10.60 9.71
C LYS A 74 8.85 10.55 8.21
N ALA A 75 7.65 10.11 7.82
CA ALA A 75 7.25 10.10 6.42
C ALA A 75 6.86 11.52 5.98
N SER A 76 7.34 11.92 4.81
CA SER A 76 7.01 13.18 4.16
C SER A 76 5.61 13.14 3.52
N ALA A 77 5.20 11.99 2.99
CA ALA A 77 3.85 11.68 2.53
C ALA A 77 3.55 10.19 2.72
N ALA A 78 2.26 9.82 2.78
CA ALA A 78 1.84 8.42 2.82
C ALA A 78 0.44 8.22 2.21
N LEU A 79 0.20 7.02 1.70
CA LEU A 79 -1.09 6.54 1.20
C LEU A 79 -1.12 5.00 1.30
N ASP A 80 -2.27 4.41 1.62
CA ASP A 80 -2.49 2.98 1.47
C ASP A 80 -2.62 2.58 -0.01
N ILE A 81 -2.45 1.30 -0.33
CA ILE A 81 -2.52 0.81 -1.72
C ILE A 81 -3.79 0.00 -1.88
N SER A 82 -4.75 0.53 -2.63
CA SER A 82 -6.03 -0.13 -2.94
C SER A 82 -6.21 -0.36 -4.44
N ASP A 83 -5.82 0.62 -5.25
CA ASP A 83 -6.07 0.64 -6.70
C ASP A 83 -4.85 0.14 -7.48
N GLY A 84 -3.80 -0.24 -6.74
CA GLY A 84 -2.52 -0.72 -7.26
C GLY A 84 -1.43 0.34 -7.13
N LEU A 85 -0.19 -0.15 -6.99
CA LEU A 85 0.97 0.68 -6.65
C LEU A 85 1.13 1.91 -7.55
N LEU A 86 0.98 1.75 -8.87
CA LEU A 86 1.18 2.85 -9.81
C LEU A 86 0.11 3.95 -9.70
N ALA A 87 -1.15 3.57 -9.51
CA ALA A 87 -2.25 4.51 -9.35
C ALA A 87 -2.06 5.35 -8.07
N ASP A 88 -1.80 4.67 -6.95
CA ASP A 88 -1.66 5.33 -5.65
C ASP A 88 -0.35 6.13 -5.52
N CYS A 89 0.74 5.66 -6.14
CA CYS A 89 1.94 6.49 -6.33
C CYS A 89 1.61 7.75 -7.15
N GLY A 90 0.79 7.63 -8.20
CA GLY A 90 0.32 8.77 -9.00
C GLY A 90 -0.43 9.81 -8.16
N HIS A 91 -1.23 9.37 -7.19
CA HIS A 91 -1.92 10.25 -6.25
C HIS A 91 -0.94 11.03 -5.37
N ILE A 92 0.08 10.37 -4.80
CA ILE A 92 1.14 11.05 -4.02
C ILE A 92 1.93 12.03 -4.88
N ALA A 93 2.34 11.60 -6.07
CA ALA A 93 3.12 12.40 -7.02
C ALA A 93 2.38 13.70 -7.39
N THR A 94 1.09 13.57 -7.73
CA THR A 94 0.22 14.71 -8.09
C THR A 94 0.02 15.64 -6.90
N ALA A 95 -0.32 15.12 -5.72
CA ALA A 95 -0.57 15.92 -4.52
C ALA A 95 0.69 16.64 -4.00
N SER A 96 1.87 16.10 -4.30
CA SER A 96 3.16 16.68 -3.88
C SER A 96 3.86 17.50 -4.97
N GLY A 97 3.38 17.48 -6.22
CA GLY A 97 4.03 18.16 -7.33
C GLY A 97 5.39 17.56 -7.71
N VAL A 98 5.58 16.26 -7.49
CA VAL A 98 6.83 15.53 -7.76
C VAL A 98 6.63 14.40 -8.77
N ARG A 99 7.74 13.81 -9.24
CA ARG A 99 7.73 12.57 -10.00
C ARG A 99 8.32 11.46 -9.17
N LEU A 100 7.61 10.34 -9.07
CA LEU A 100 8.13 9.12 -8.43
C LEU A 100 8.84 8.26 -9.48
N ARG A 101 9.96 7.66 -9.07
CA ARG A 101 10.71 6.69 -9.86
C ARG A 101 10.78 5.39 -9.06
N SER A 102 10.19 4.34 -9.59
CA SER A 102 10.40 2.97 -9.11
C SER A 102 11.34 2.24 -10.07
N SER A 103 12.21 1.39 -9.52
CA SER A 103 12.99 0.43 -10.30
C SER A 103 12.60 -0.97 -9.84
N SER A 104 12.16 -1.82 -10.76
CA SER A 104 12.00 -3.24 -10.51
C SER A 104 13.34 -3.95 -10.73
N SER A 105 14.36 -3.57 -9.97
CA SER A 105 15.50 -4.47 -9.76
C SER A 105 15.00 -5.51 -8.77
N GLY A 106 14.89 -6.76 -9.19
CA GLY A 106 14.53 -7.84 -8.28
C GLY A 106 15.46 -7.79 -7.07
N CYS A 107 14.95 -7.36 -5.93
CA CYS A 107 15.63 -7.55 -4.66
C CYS A 107 15.71 -9.06 -4.47
N ARG A 108 16.92 -9.59 -4.61
CA ARG A 108 17.33 -10.79 -3.87
C ARG A 108 17.89 -10.34 -2.53
#